data_AF-A0A963FGX3-F1
#
_entry.id   AF-A0A963FGX3-F1
#
_cell.length_a   1.000
_cell.length_b   1.000
_cell.length_c   1.000
_cell.angle_alpha   90.00
_cell.angle_beta   90.00
_cell.angle_gamma   90.00
#
_symmetry.space_group_name_H-M   'P 1'
#
loop_
_entity.id
_entity.type
_entity.pdbx_description
1 polymer ?
#
loop_
_entity_poly.entity_id
_entity_poly.type
_entity_poly.pdbx_seq_one_letter_code
_entity_poly.pdbx_strand_id
1 'polypeptide(L)'
;MDEISEILGPDGLLSRTIEGFTYRPQQLEMALSVSRILAQGGVFICEAGTGTGKTFAYLVPALLSGQKIIISTGTKNLQDQLFHRDLPLIRDALALPTNVALLKGRANYLCPHRLENTLAEGRLNSPEMVDQLMQIQRWAGKTRAGDIAEL
;
A
#
# COMPACT_ATOMS: atom_id res chain seq x y z
N MET A 1 -16.87 0.24 24.71
CA MET A 1 -17.10 -0.48 23.45
C MET A 1 -15.74 -0.80 22.86
N ASP A 2 -15.63 -1.79 21.97
CA ASP A 2 -14.37 -2.08 21.28
C ASP A 2 -14.10 -0.95 20.27
N GLU A 3 -12.92 -0.31 20.35
CA GLU A 3 -12.51 0.82 19.48
C GLU A 3 -12.71 0.50 17.99
N ILE A 4 -12.50 -0.76 17.59
CA ILE A 4 -12.69 -1.20 16.20
C ILE A 4 -14.16 -1.13 15.80
N SER A 5 -15.08 -1.41 16.72
CA SER A 5 -16.52 -1.32 16.46
C SER A 5 -16.98 0.13 16.31
N GLU A 6 -16.34 1.07 17.00
CA GLU A 6 -16.59 2.51 16.83
C GLU A 6 -16.07 3.04 15.48
N ILE A 7 -15.16 2.32 14.82
CA ILE A 7 -14.59 2.69 13.52
C ILE A 7 -15.35 2.00 12.37
N LEU A 8 -15.52 0.68 12.43
CA LEU A 8 -16.06 -0.15 11.35
C LEU A 8 -17.55 -0.48 11.51
N GLY A 9 -18.18 -0.14 12.63
CA GLY A 9 -19.60 -0.43 12.89
C GLY A 9 -20.58 0.32 11.98
N PRO A 10 -21.89 0.04 12.07
CA PRO A 10 -22.94 0.65 11.25
C PRO A 10 -22.88 2.18 11.28
N ASP A 11 -22.79 2.74 12.48
CA ASP A 11 -22.61 4.18 12.72
C ASP A 11 -21.16 4.49 13.12
N GLY A 12 -20.20 3.77 12.54
CA GLY A 12 -18.78 3.93 12.82
C GLY A 12 -18.17 5.16 12.17
N LEU A 13 -16.92 5.47 12.54
CA LEU A 13 -16.14 6.56 11.96
C LEU A 13 -16.06 6.47 10.43
N LEU A 14 -15.82 5.27 9.87
CA LEU A 14 -15.67 5.12 8.42
C LEU A 14 -16.99 5.36 7.67
N SER A 15 -18.13 4.98 8.25
CA SER A 15 -19.46 5.28 7.68
C SER A 15 -19.73 6.78 7.55
N ARG A 16 -19.09 7.61 8.39
CA ARG A 16 -19.26 9.07 8.38
C ARG A 16 -18.23 9.81 7.53
N THR A 17 -17.07 9.21 7.29
CA THR A 17 -15.90 9.90 6.70
C THR A 17 -15.56 9.42 5.30
N ILE A 18 -15.90 8.19 4.95
CA ILE A 18 -15.61 7.61 3.65
C ILE A 18 -16.91 7.49 2.84
N GLU A 19 -17.01 8.30 1.79
CA GLU A 19 -18.13 8.23 0.85
C GLU A 19 -18.25 6.82 0.24
N GLY A 20 -19.46 6.26 0.24
CA GLY A 20 -19.72 4.92 -0.28
C GLY A 20 -19.23 3.77 0.62
N PHE A 21 -18.73 4.05 1.83
CA PHE A 21 -18.52 2.99 2.82
C PHE A 21 -19.86 2.34 3.19
N THR A 22 -19.84 1.03 3.40
CA THR A 22 -21.01 0.27 3.82
C THR A 22 -20.58 -0.73 4.87
N TYR A 23 -21.24 -0.70 6.02
CA TYR A 23 -21.03 -1.66 7.09
C TYR A 23 -21.27 -3.09 6.60
N ARG A 24 -20.34 -3.98 6.97
CA ARG A 24 -20.44 -5.41 6.72
C ARG A 24 -20.05 -6.15 8.01
N PRO A 25 -20.94 -6.97 8.59
CA PRO A 25 -20.64 -7.72 9.82
C PRO A 25 -19.35 -8.55 9.72
N GLN A 26 -19.12 -9.19 8.57
CA GLN A 26 -17.94 -10.03 8.34
C GLN A 26 -16.63 -9.21 8.33
N GLN A 27 -16.68 -7.94 7.90
CA GLN A 27 -15.54 -7.04 7.95
C GLN A 27 -15.15 -6.73 9.40
N LEU A 28 -16.14 -6.44 10.24
CA LEU A 28 -15.94 -6.16 11.66
C LEU A 28 -15.43 -7.41 12.38
N GLU A 29 -16.02 -8.58 12.12
CA GLU A 29 -15.57 -9.86 12.69
C GLU A 29 -14.10 -10.16 12.37
N MET A 30 -13.70 -9.99 11.10
CA MET A 30 -12.31 -10.15 10.68
C MET A 30 -11.40 -9.14 11.38
N ALA A 31 -11.80 -7.87 11.50
CA ALA A 31 -10.99 -6.85 12.15
C ALA A 31 -10.75 -7.12 13.63
N LEU A 32 -11.79 -7.54 14.35
CA LEU A 32 -11.69 -7.96 15.75
C LEU A 32 -10.76 -9.16 15.93
N SER A 33 -10.81 -10.11 14.99
CA SER A 33 -9.93 -11.29 15.00
C SER A 33 -8.47 -10.92 14.76
N VAL A 34 -8.21 -10.03 13.80
CA VAL A 34 -6.86 -9.50 13.53
C VAL A 34 -6.32 -8.75 14.74
N SER A 35 -7.12 -7.86 15.34
CA SER A 35 -6.74 -7.13 16.56
C SER A 35 -6.33 -8.04 17.71
N ARG A 36 -7.13 -9.09 17.94
CA ARG A 36 -6.83 -10.09 18.97
C ARG A 36 -5.47 -10.75 18.75
N ILE A 37 -5.15 -11.15 17.51
CA ILE A 37 -3.85 -11.77 17.20
C ILE A 37 -2.70 -10.76 17.30
N LEU A 38 -2.89 -9.52 16.90
CA LEU A 38 -1.85 -8.48 17.07
C LEU A 38 -1.54 -8.25 18.55
N ALA A 39 -2.54 -8.35 19.43
CA ALA A 39 -2.37 -8.17 20.88
C ALA A 39 -1.80 -9.41 21.58
N GLN A 40 -2.25 -10.61 21.20
CA GLN A 40 -1.96 -11.86 21.92
C GLN A 40 -0.86 -12.71 21.26
N GLY A 41 -0.52 -12.40 20.00
CA GLY A 41 0.30 -13.26 19.15
C GLY A 41 -0.48 -14.45 18.59
N GLY A 42 0.19 -15.26 17.76
CA GLY A 42 -0.36 -16.47 17.14
C GLY A 42 -0.60 -16.33 15.64
N VAL A 43 -1.38 -17.27 15.09
CA VAL A 43 -1.70 -17.34 13.66
C VAL A 43 -3.21 -17.34 13.50
N PHE A 44 -3.71 -16.45 12.66
CA PHE A 44 -5.11 -16.44 12.23
C PHE A 44 -5.17 -16.67 10.73
N ILE A 45 -6.05 -17.59 10.35
CA ILE A 45 -6.34 -17.94 8.97
C ILE A 45 -7.82 -17.67 8.75
N CYS A 46 -8.14 -16.89 7.73
CA CYS A 46 -9.52 -16.63 7.34
C CYS A 46 -9.66 -16.65 5.83
N GLU A 47 -10.80 -17.13 5.36
CA GLU A 47 -11.24 -16.95 3.99
C GLU A 47 -12.17 -15.73 3.93
N ALA A 48 -11.83 -14.76 3.09
CA ALA A 48 -12.63 -13.55 2.89
C ALA A 48 -12.95 -13.37 1.41
N GLY A 49 -14.24 -13.52 1.06
CA GLY A 49 -14.72 -13.35 -0.31
C GLY A 49 -14.44 -11.95 -0.88
N THR A 50 -14.57 -11.81 -2.20
CA THR A 50 -14.50 -10.50 -2.86
C THR A 50 -15.59 -9.56 -2.34
N GLY A 51 -15.30 -8.26 -2.22
CA GLY A 51 -16.27 -7.27 -1.75
C GLY A 51 -16.58 -7.28 -0.24
N THR A 52 -16.01 -8.20 0.55
CA THR A 52 -16.19 -8.26 2.02
C THR A 52 -15.51 -7.12 2.79
N GLY A 53 -14.69 -6.30 2.14
CA GLY A 53 -13.96 -5.22 2.80
C GLY A 53 -12.69 -5.67 3.53
N LYS A 54 -12.12 -6.82 3.14
CA LYS A 54 -10.91 -7.42 3.73
C LYS A 54 -9.76 -6.44 3.98
N THR A 55 -9.54 -5.49 3.04
CA THR A 55 -8.46 -4.52 3.15
C THR A 55 -8.58 -3.66 4.40
N PHE A 56 -9.75 -3.09 4.66
CA PHE A 56 -9.93 -2.25 5.84
C PHE A 56 -9.98 -3.09 7.12
N ALA A 57 -10.48 -4.32 7.03
CA ALA A 57 -10.52 -5.24 8.16
C ALA A 57 -9.13 -5.53 8.73
N TYR A 58 -8.08 -5.65 7.91
CA TYR A 58 -6.72 -5.77 8.44
C TYR A 58 -6.01 -4.43 8.63
N LEU A 59 -6.33 -3.38 7.86
CA LEU A 59 -5.65 -2.08 7.97
C LEU A 59 -6.00 -1.33 9.26
N VAL A 60 -7.28 -1.29 9.64
CA VAL A 60 -7.73 -0.58 10.84
C VAL A 60 -7.00 -1.08 12.09
N PRO A 61 -7.07 -2.38 12.45
CA PRO A 61 -6.35 -2.88 13.62
C PRO A 61 -4.83 -2.78 13.47
N ALA A 62 -4.29 -2.92 12.26
CA ALA A 62 -2.86 -2.75 12.03
C ALA A 62 -2.38 -1.33 12.40
N LEU A 63 -3.08 -0.30 11.94
CA LEU A 63 -2.74 1.09 12.21
C LEU A 63 -2.92 1.46 13.69
N LEU A 64 -4.00 0.97 14.33
CA LEU A 64 -4.26 1.21 15.75
C LEU A 64 -3.26 0.51 16.68
N SER A 65 -2.70 -0.62 16.26
CA SER A 65 -1.78 -1.39 17.11
C SER A 65 -0.51 -0.63 17.52
N GLY A 66 -0.10 0.37 16.74
CA GLY A 66 1.18 1.06 16.92
C GLY A 66 2.42 0.15 16.70
N GLN A 67 2.22 -1.09 16.26
CA GLN A 67 3.30 -2.06 16.06
C GLN A 67 3.93 -1.91 14.67
N LYS A 68 5.13 -2.46 14.50
CA LYS A 68 5.80 -2.53 13.21
C LYS A 68 5.22 -3.69 12.40
N ILE A 69 4.44 -3.38 11.36
CA ILE A 69 3.67 -4.37 10.59
C ILE A 69 4.18 -4.47 9.15
N ILE A 70 4.21 -5.70 8.63
CA ILE A 70 4.44 -5.99 7.22
C ILE A 70 3.15 -6.53 6.62
N ILE A 71 2.68 -5.89 5.56
CA ILE A 71 1.53 -6.36 4.77
C ILE A 71 2.07 -6.89 3.44
N SER A 72 1.81 -8.16 3.15
CA SER A 72 2.19 -8.81 1.90
C SER A 72 0.94 -9.08 1.06
N THR A 73 1.03 -8.88 -0.25
CA THR A 73 -0.08 -9.09 -1.20
C THR A 73 0.40 -9.92 -2.39
N GLY A 74 -0.53 -10.56 -3.10
CA GLY A 74 -0.19 -11.50 -4.17
C GLY A 74 0.38 -10.87 -5.46
N THR A 75 0.16 -9.58 -5.72
CA THR A 75 0.63 -8.93 -6.96
C THR A 75 1.09 -7.50 -6.72
N LYS A 76 1.92 -6.96 -7.63
CA LYS A 76 2.36 -5.56 -7.60
C LYS A 76 1.18 -4.58 -7.69
N ASN A 77 0.22 -4.85 -8.59
CA ASN A 77 -0.96 -4.00 -8.75
C ASN A 77 -1.80 -3.94 -7.46
N LEU A 78 -1.96 -5.06 -6.75
CA LEU A 78 -2.65 -5.09 -5.45
C LEU A 78 -1.85 -4.33 -4.39
N GLN A 79 -0.53 -4.42 -4.41
CA GLN A 79 0.35 -3.67 -3.53
C GLN A 79 0.25 -2.15 -3.79
N ASP A 80 0.24 -1.73 -5.05
CA ASP A 80 0.12 -0.33 -5.46
C ASP A 80 -1.26 0.23 -5.10
N GLN A 81 -2.33 -0.53 -5.35
CA GLN A 81 -3.68 -0.15 -4.90
C GLN A 81 -3.74 0.03 -3.38
N LEU A 82 -3.17 -0.92 -2.63
CA LEU A 82 -3.12 -0.84 -1.18
C LEU A 82 -2.36 0.42 -0.74
N PHE A 83 -1.18 0.66 -1.30
CA PHE A 83 -0.28 1.72 -0.84
C PHE A 83 -0.70 3.13 -1.25
N HIS A 84 -1.22 3.30 -2.48
CA HIS A 84 -1.55 4.62 -3.03
C HIS A 84 -3.01 5.02 -2.84
N ARG A 85 -3.92 4.08 -2.55
CA ARG A 85 -5.35 4.35 -2.42
C ARG A 85 -5.91 3.94 -1.06
N ASP A 86 -5.85 2.66 -0.73
CA ASP A 86 -6.58 2.13 0.43
C ASP A 86 -5.95 2.58 1.76
N LEU A 87 -4.63 2.56 1.86
CA LEU A 87 -3.88 2.96 3.06
C LEU A 87 -3.98 4.46 3.36
N PRO A 88 -3.78 5.39 2.39
CA PRO A 88 -4.01 6.82 2.64
C PRO A 88 -5.44 7.10 3.10
N LEU A 89 -6.44 6.48 2.46
CA LEU A 89 -7.84 6.69 2.81
C LEU A 89 -8.15 6.32 4.27
N ILE A 90 -7.66 5.16 4.75
CA ILE A 90 -7.88 4.75 6.14
C ILE A 90 -7.04 5.60 7.10
N ARG A 91 -5.78 5.87 6.78
CA ARG A 91 -4.90 6.71 7.62
C ARG A 91 -5.51 8.10 7.82
N ASP A 92 -6.01 8.71 6.76
CA ASP A 92 -6.58 10.05 6.80
C ASP A 92 -7.91 10.05 7.57
N ALA A 93 -8.75 9.02 7.40
CA ALA A 93 -9.98 8.86 8.19
C ALA A 93 -9.71 8.67 9.70
N LEU A 94 -8.63 7.97 10.05
CA LEU A 94 -8.23 7.73 11.45
C LEU A 94 -7.43 8.90 12.06
N ALA A 95 -6.97 9.86 11.25
CA ALA A 95 -6.09 10.95 11.66
C ALA A 95 -4.81 10.49 12.41
N LEU A 96 -4.27 9.33 12.04
CA LEU A 96 -3.08 8.75 12.70
C LEU A 96 -1.79 9.13 11.96
N PRO A 97 -0.75 9.60 12.66
CA PRO A 97 0.56 9.79 12.07
C PRO A 97 1.24 8.43 11.90
N THR A 98 1.25 7.90 10.67
CA THR A 98 1.88 6.60 10.39
C THR A 98 2.97 6.72 9.33
N ASN A 99 4.16 6.21 9.66
CA ASN A 99 5.25 6.05 8.71
C ASN A 99 5.02 4.78 7.88
N VAL A 100 4.93 4.95 6.56
CA VAL A 100 4.64 3.86 5.62
C VAL A 100 5.68 3.87 4.51
N ALA A 101 6.08 2.67 4.08
CA ALA A 101 7.03 2.49 2.99
C ALA A 101 6.57 1.35 2.08
N LEU A 102 6.79 1.53 0.78
CA LEU A 102 6.50 0.54 -0.24
C LEU A 102 7.77 -0.25 -0.54
N LEU A 103 7.72 -1.58 -0.36
CA LEU A 103 8.84 -2.47 -0.64
C LEU A 103 8.56 -3.30 -1.90
N LYS A 104 9.32 -3.04 -2.96
CA LYS A 104 9.33 -3.84 -4.19
C LYS A 104 10.71 -4.48 -4.41
N GLY A 105 10.79 -5.45 -5.32
CA GLY A 105 12.08 -6.01 -5.73
C GLY A 105 12.94 -4.96 -6.45
N ARG A 106 14.27 -5.04 -6.33
CA ARG A 106 15.23 -4.07 -6.92
C ARG A 106 15.01 -3.76 -8.40
N ALA A 107 14.50 -4.71 -9.18
CA ALA A 107 14.23 -4.55 -10.60
C ALA A 107 13.08 -3.57 -10.90
N ASN A 108 12.35 -3.12 -9.87
CA ASN A 108 11.31 -2.09 -9.98
C ASN A 108 11.83 -0.69 -9.68
N TYR A 109 13.13 -0.54 -9.41
CA TYR A 109 13.73 0.75 -9.12
C TYR A 109 14.79 1.10 -10.16
N LEU A 110 14.87 2.38 -10.49
CA LEU A 110 15.96 2.94 -11.26
C LEU A 110 17.27 2.68 -10.52
N CYS A 111 18.28 2.23 -11.26
CA CYS A 111 19.65 2.12 -10.76
C CYS A 111 20.44 3.33 -11.28
N PRO A 112 20.78 4.32 -10.42
CA PRO A 112 21.49 5.53 -10.84
C PRO A 112 22.82 5.21 -11.52
N HIS A 113 23.58 4.28 -10.92
CA HIS A 113 24.87 3.85 -11.47
C HIS A 113 24.76 3.25 -12.88
N ARG A 114 23.71 2.45 -13.16
CA ARG A 114 23.51 1.90 -14.51
C ARG A 114 23.13 3.00 -15.49
N LEU A 115 22.28 3.96 -15.09
CA LEU A 115 21.90 5.10 -15.93
C LEU A 115 23.13 5.95 -16.29
N GLU A 116 23.97 6.28 -15.31
CA GLU A 116 25.21 7.03 -15.51
C GLU A 116 26.17 6.33 -16.48
N ASN A 117 26.42 5.03 -16.28
CA ASN A 117 27.30 4.27 -17.17
C ASN A 117 26.77 4.23 -18.60
N THR A 118 25.46 3.97 -18.79
CA THR A 118 24.87 3.90 -20.12
C THR A 118 24.89 5.27 -20.84
N LEU A 119 24.69 6.36 -20.11
CA LEU A 119 24.82 7.73 -20.67
C LEU A 119 26.27 8.05 -21.06
N ALA A 120 27.25 7.64 -20.24
CA ALA A 120 28.67 7.90 -20.51
C ALA A 120 29.22 7.07 -21.67
N GLU A 121 28.77 5.82 -21.84
CA GLU A 121 29.19 4.95 -22.94
C GLU A 121 28.75 5.49 -24.30
N GLY A 122 27.55 6.08 -24.40
CA GLY A 122 27.03 6.72 -25.62
C GLY A 122 26.88 5.81 -26.84
N ARG A 123 27.09 4.50 -26.69
CA ARG A 123 27.03 3.50 -27.77
C ARG A 123 25.69 2.78 -27.74
N LEU A 124 24.68 3.41 -28.31
CA LEU A 124 23.37 2.79 -28.53
C LEU A 124 23.22 2.36 -29.99
N ASN A 125 22.58 1.21 -30.20
CA ASN A 125 22.52 0.56 -31.51
C ASN A 125 21.45 1.14 -32.45
N SER A 126 20.59 2.04 -31.96
CA SER A 126 19.56 2.69 -32.78
C SER A 126 19.14 4.06 -32.23
N PRO A 127 18.58 4.94 -33.08
CA PRO A 127 17.99 6.21 -32.62
C PRO A 127 16.87 6.02 -31.59
N GLU A 128 16.04 4.97 -31.71
CA GLU A 128 14.94 4.74 -30.76
C GLU A 128 15.47 4.46 -29.34
N MET A 129 16.58 3.72 -29.22
CA MET A 129 17.21 3.47 -27.92
C MET A 129 17.74 4.77 -27.29
N VAL A 130 18.24 5.71 -28.11
CA VAL A 130 18.69 7.02 -27.64
C VAL A 130 17.51 7.80 -27.06
N ASP A 131 16.39 7.84 -27.77
CA ASP A 131 15.18 8.52 -27.32
C ASP A 131 14.65 7.94 -25.99
N GLN A 132 14.63 6.61 -25.86
CA GLN A 132 14.25 5.91 -24.63
C GLN A 132 15.19 6.25 -23.47
N LEU A 133 16.51 6.24 -23.69
CA LEU A 133 17.47 6.61 -22.65
C LEU A 133 17.28 8.06 -22.19
N MET A 134 17.06 8.98 -23.14
CA MET A 134 16.78 10.39 -22.82
C MET A 134 15.46 10.56 -22.08
N GLN A 135 14.45 9.72 -22.34
CA GLN A 135 13.21 9.70 -21.55
C GLN A 135 13.46 9.24 -20.11
N ILE A 136 14.21 8.14 -19.93
CA ILE A 136 14.57 7.63 -18.59
C ILE A 136 15.39 8.68 -17.83
N GLN A 137 16.36 9.35 -18.47
CA GLN A 137 17.16 10.40 -17.84
C GLN A 137 16.28 11.58 -17.38
N ARG A 138 15.35 12.05 -18.23
CA ARG A 138 14.41 13.12 -17.87
C ARG A 138 13.50 12.72 -16.71
N TRP A 139 13.06 11.48 -16.68
CA TRP A 139 12.25 10.94 -15.60
C TRP A 139 13.03 10.77 -14.30
N ALA A 140 14.31 10.35 -14.36
CA ALA A 140 15.18 10.19 -13.20
C ALA A 140 15.32 11.50 -12.38
N GLY A 141 15.24 12.66 -13.03
CA GLY A 141 15.26 13.96 -12.36
C GLY A 141 13.91 14.39 -11.74
N LYS A 142 12.82 13.63 -11.96
CA LYS A 142 11.46 13.94 -11.49
C LYS A 142 10.90 12.90 -10.52
N THR A 143 11.35 11.65 -10.61
CA THR A 143 10.90 10.57 -9.74
C THR A 143 11.26 10.83 -8.28
N ARG A 144 10.36 10.47 -7.36
CA ARG A 144 10.56 10.61 -5.92
C ARG A 144 11.30 9.42 -5.34
N ALA A 145 10.90 8.20 -5.73
CA ALA A 145 11.46 6.96 -5.17
C ALA A 145 12.31 6.18 -6.18
N GLY A 146 12.34 6.58 -7.45
CA GLY A 146 12.92 5.79 -8.53
C GLY A 146 12.08 4.58 -8.90
N ASP A 147 10.84 4.47 -8.43
CA ASP A 147 9.94 3.34 -8.73
C ASP A 147 9.43 3.43 -10.17
N ILE A 148 9.56 2.36 -10.95
CA ILE A 148 9.10 2.30 -12.35
C ILE A 148 7.60 2.64 -12.49
N ALA A 149 6.79 2.48 -11.44
CA ALA A 149 5.40 2.92 -11.45
C ALA A 149 5.22 4.44 -11.58
N GLU A 150 6.28 5.23 -11.37
CA GLU A 150 6.29 6.70 -11.55
C GLU A 150 6.73 7.13 -12.97
N LEU A 151 7.15 6.20 -13.84
CA LEU A 151 7.64 6.45 -15.22
C LEU A 151 6.49 6.48 -16.23
#